data_AF-A0A369Q1J3-F1
#
_entry.id   AF-A0A369Q1J3-F1
#
_cell.length_a   1.000
_cell.length_b   1.000
_cell.length_c   1.000
_cell.angle_alpha   90.00
_cell.angle_beta   90.00
_cell.angle_gamma   90.00
#
_symmetry.space_group_name_H-M   'P 1'
#
loop_
_entity.id
_entity.type
_entity.pdbx_description
1 polymer ?
#
loop_
_entity_poly.entity_id
_entity_poly.type
_entity_poly.pdbx_seq_one_letter_code
_entity_poly.pdbx_strand_id
1 'polypeptide(L)'
;MKMKKEVIKIKIENELDVVLAYKRSMQLAGFCGLPMAGQTKFATAVSEICRNVLEHVGHGQIGFNLIENKGRLFLEALISDRGRGIANVEELLANHYRPYSSKGWVSIILRNW
;
A
#
# COMPACT_ATOMS: atom_id res chain seq x y z
N MET A 1 -15.46 12.04 -12.87
CA MET A 1 -14.07 11.70 -13.25
C MET A 1 -13.32 11.28 -11.99
N LYS A 2 -12.62 10.14 -11.98
CA LYS A 2 -11.73 9.75 -10.86
C LYS A 2 -10.37 10.35 -11.14
N MET A 3 -9.90 11.26 -10.30
CA MET A 3 -8.56 11.85 -10.43
C MET A 3 -7.59 11.04 -9.58
N LYS A 4 -6.48 10.59 -10.17
CA LYS A 4 -5.41 9.86 -9.48
C LYS A 4 -4.12 10.63 -9.66
N LYS A 5 -3.43 10.94 -8.56
CA LYS A 5 -2.13 11.62 -8.56
C LYS A 5 -1.13 10.84 -7.71
N GLU A 6 -0.03 10.43 -8.33
CA GLU A 6 1.12 9.90 -7.59
C GLU A 6 1.78 11.04 -6.82
N VAL A 7 2.02 10.83 -5.53
CA VAL A 7 2.59 11.84 -4.64
C VAL A 7 3.99 11.48 -4.17
N ILE A 8 4.27 10.19 -4.00
CA ILE A 8 5.58 9.68 -3.56
C ILE A 8 5.85 8.38 -4.30
N LYS A 9 7.10 8.21 -4.73
CA LYS A 9 7.61 6.94 -5.25
C LYS A 9 8.93 6.60 -4.54
N ILE A 10 9.02 5.38 -4.03
CA ILE A 10 10.18 4.88 -3.28
C ILE A 10 10.61 3.57 -3.90
N LYS A 11 11.91 3.42 -4.15
CA LYS A 11 12.49 2.12 -4.48
C LYS A 11 12.59 1.27 -3.22
N ILE A 12 12.43 -0.03 -3.36
CA ILE A 12 12.58 -0.99 -2.28
C ILE A 12 13.82 -1.82 -2.62
N GLU A 13 14.97 -1.45 -2.08
CA GLU A 13 16.27 -2.11 -2.34
C GLU A 13 16.91 -2.63 -1.03
N ASN A 14 16.51 -2.10 0.14
CA ASN A 14 16.99 -2.55 1.45
C ASN A 14 15.98 -2.26 2.58
N GLU A 15 16.27 -2.75 3.80
CA GLU A 15 15.40 -2.58 4.97
C GLU A 15 15.13 -1.10 5.35
N LEU A 16 16.06 -0.18 5.07
CA LEU A 16 15.82 1.25 5.35
C LEU A 16 14.75 1.83 4.43
N ASP A 17 14.60 1.30 3.22
CA ASP A 17 13.52 1.68 2.30
C ASP A 17 12.16 1.22 2.81
N VAL A 18 12.09 0.04 3.44
CA VAL A 18 10.87 -0.46 4.10
C VAL A 18 10.49 0.44 5.27
N VAL A 19 11.46 0.85 6.08
CA VAL A 19 11.26 1.81 7.18
C VAL A 19 10.79 3.16 6.64
N LEU A 20 11.37 3.63 5.52
CA LEU A 20 10.93 4.86 4.87
C LEU A 20 9.49 4.75 4.36
N ALA A 21 9.13 3.64 3.71
CA ALA A 21 7.78 3.37 3.23
C ALA A 21 6.76 3.35 4.38
N TYR A 22 7.10 2.74 5.52
CA TYR A 22 6.26 2.77 6.73
C TYR A 22 6.04 4.20 7.22
N LYS A 23 7.12 4.99 7.37
CA LYS A 23 7.04 6.38 7.84
C LYS A 23 6.20 7.25 6.90
N ARG A 24 6.36 7.10 5.58
CA ARG A 24 5.55 7.83 4.59
C ARG A 24 4.08 7.39 4.62
N SER A 25 3.82 6.11 4.83
CA SER A 25 2.46 5.60 5.01
C SER A 25 1.76 6.25 6.19
N MET A 26 2.42 6.34 7.35
CA MET A 26 1.89 7.03 8.54
C MET A 26 1.57 8.50 8.25
N GLN A 27 2.52 9.22 7.66
CA GLN A 27 2.36 10.65 7.34
C GLN A 27 1.19 10.90 6.38
N LEU A 28 1.15 10.17 5.26
CA LEU A 28 0.10 10.33 4.26
C LEU A 28 -1.28 9.91 4.78
N ALA A 29 -1.35 8.83 5.55
CA ALA A 29 -2.60 8.40 6.19
C ALA A 29 -3.11 9.45 7.18
N GLY A 30 -2.20 10.08 7.94
CA GLY A 30 -2.52 11.20 8.83
C GLY A 30 -3.07 12.41 8.07
N PHE A 31 -2.44 12.79 6.95
CA PHE A 31 -2.95 13.88 6.10
C PHE A 31 -4.30 13.57 5.45
N CYS A 32 -4.62 12.30 5.24
CA CYS A 32 -5.93 11.87 4.75
C CYS A 32 -7.00 11.80 5.87
N GLY A 33 -6.64 12.16 7.12
CA GLY A 33 -7.56 12.19 8.24
C GLY A 33 -7.88 10.81 8.85
N LEU A 34 -7.06 9.79 8.59
CA LEU A 34 -7.26 8.48 9.23
C LEU A 34 -6.98 8.62 10.74
N PRO A 35 -7.75 7.92 11.61
CA PRO A 35 -7.42 7.83 13.02
C PRO A 35 -6.09 7.09 13.20
N MET A 36 -5.38 7.35 14.30
CA MET A 36 -4.05 6.77 14.56
C MET A 36 -4.02 5.24 14.39
N ALA A 37 -5.03 4.53 14.90
CA ALA A 37 -5.14 3.09 14.72
C ALA A 37 -5.25 2.65 13.25
N GLY A 38 -5.94 3.44 12.41
CA GLY A 38 -6.03 3.21 10.97
C GLY A 38 -4.72 3.51 10.24
N GLN A 39 -4.01 4.57 10.65
CA GLN A 39 -2.68 4.89 10.13
C GLN A 39 -1.70 3.73 10.40
N THR A 40 -1.63 3.25 11.65
CA THR A 40 -0.76 2.14 12.03
C THR A 40 -1.09 0.88 11.24
N LYS A 41 -2.37 0.50 11.14
CA LYS A 41 -2.78 -0.68 10.34
C LYS A 41 -2.34 -0.57 8.88
N PHE A 42 -2.54 0.59 8.25
CA PHE A 42 -2.14 0.82 6.88
C PHE A 42 -0.61 0.74 6.72
N ALA A 43 0.14 1.41 7.59
CA ALA A 43 1.60 1.41 7.54
C ALA A 43 2.21 0.03 7.78
N THR A 44 1.66 -0.76 8.72
CA THR A 44 2.09 -2.14 8.96
C THR A 44 1.86 -3.02 7.74
N ALA A 45 0.66 -2.98 7.14
CA ALA A 45 0.38 -3.79 5.96
C ALA A 45 1.28 -3.40 4.76
N VAL A 46 1.57 -2.10 4.60
CA VAL A 46 2.54 -1.63 3.59
C VAL A 46 3.94 -2.20 3.86
N SER A 47 4.42 -2.17 5.10
CA SER A 47 5.79 -2.63 5.42
C SER A 47 5.93 -4.15 5.32
N GLU A 48 4.89 -4.91 5.67
CA GLU A 48 4.84 -6.37 5.48
C GLU A 48 4.97 -6.73 3.99
N ILE A 49 4.21 -6.05 3.13
CA ILE A 49 4.30 -6.27 1.68
C ILE A 49 5.65 -5.86 1.11
N CYS A 50 6.21 -4.70 1.52
CA CYS A 50 7.52 -4.27 1.05
C CYS A 50 8.63 -5.23 1.48
N ARG A 51 8.52 -5.80 2.68
CA ARG A 51 9.46 -6.82 3.18
C ARG A 51 9.36 -8.11 2.37
N ASN A 52 8.15 -8.57 2.06
CA ASN A 52 7.97 -9.75 1.20
C ASN A 52 8.62 -9.56 -0.18
N VAL A 53 8.56 -8.34 -0.75
CA VAL A 53 9.26 -8.01 -1.99
C VAL A 53 10.78 -8.14 -1.83
N LEU A 54 11.36 -7.59 -0.76
CA LEU A 54 12.81 -7.73 -0.51
C LEU A 54 13.22 -9.20 -0.30
N GLU A 55 12.50 -9.93 0.55
CA GLU A 55 12.86 -11.30 0.93
C GLU A 55 12.73 -12.29 -0.23
N HIS A 56 11.73 -12.10 -1.10
CA HIS A 56 11.43 -13.08 -2.16
C HIS A 56 11.89 -12.66 -3.56
N VAL A 57 12.08 -11.35 -3.82
CA VAL A 57 12.44 -10.82 -5.15
C VAL A 57 13.73 -10.01 -5.10
N GLY A 58 14.10 -9.46 -3.94
CA GLY A 58 15.32 -8.68 -3.73
C GLY A 58 15.18 -7.19 -4.06
N HIS A 59 14.24 -6.82 -4.94
CA HIS A 59 13.99 -5.42 -5.28
C HIS A 59 12.56 -5.16 -5.77
N GLY A 60 12.10 -3.93 -5.61
CA GLY A 60 10.85 -3.46 -6.16
C GLY A 60 10.65 -1.97 -5.98
N GLN A 61 9.41 -1.52 -6.01
CA GLN A 61 9.04 -0.12 -5.81
C GLN A 61 7.64 0.00 -5.20
N ILE A 62 7.44 1.05 -4.40
CA ILE A 62 6.14 1.48 -3.91
C ILE A 62 5.84 2.89 -4.39
N GLY A 63 4.63 3.08 -4.93
CA GLY A 63 4.06 4.38 -5.25
C GLY A 63 2.86 4.67 -4.34
N PHE A 64 2.79 5.86 -3.77
CA PHE A 64 1.61 6.34 -3.06
C PHE A 64 0.81 7.28 -3.94
N ASN A 65 -0.49 7.02 -4.03
CA ASN A 65 -1.41 7.80 -4.83
C ASN A 65 -2.50 8.41 -3.97
N LEU A 66 -2.81 9.68 -4.21
CA LEU A 66 -4.05 10.29 -3.77
C LEU A 66 -5.07 10.16 -4.90
N ILE A 67 -6.21 9.60 -4.55
CA ILE A 67 -7.30 9.35 -5.46
C ILE A 67 -8.50 10.15 -4.97
N GLU A 68 -9.03 11.01 -5.82
CA GLU A 68 -10.29 11.70 -5.56
C GLU A 68 -11.42 11.07 -6.36
N ASN A 69 -12.48 10.68 -5.67
CA ASN A 69 -13.67 10.12 -6.28
C ASN A 69 -14.93 10.62 -5.58
N LYS A 70 -15.80 11.34 -6.33
CA LYS A 70 -17.05 11.92 -5.81
C LYS A 70 -16.84 12.77 -4.53
N GLY A 71 -15.79 13.61 -4.52
CA GLY A 71 -15.45 14.49 -3.39
C GLY A 71 -14.85 13.78 -2.17
N ARG A 72 -14.54 12.48 -2.27
CA ARG A 72 -13.84 11.72 -1.24
C ARG A 72 -12.39 11.48 -1.67
N LEU A 73 -11.45 11.73 -0.75
CA LEU A 73 -10.04 11.41 -0.90
C LEU A 73 -9.75 10.00 -0.40
N PHE A 74 -8.92 9.29 -1.15
CA PHE A 74 -8.49 7.93 -0.90
C PHE A 74 -6.96 7.89 -1.01
N LEU A 75 -6.32 7.20 -0.08
CA LEU A 75 -4.89 6.93 -0.14
C LEU A 75 -4.67 5.50 -0.64
N GLU A 76 -3.85 5.35 -1.67
CA GLU A 76 -3.50 4.06 -2.25
C GLU A 76 -1.99 3.86 -2.17
N ALA A 77 -1.57 2.68 -1.70
CA ALA A 77 -0.21 2.20 -1.85
C ALA A 77 -0.19 1.13 -2.95
N LEU A 78 0.59 1.39 -4.01
CA LEU A 78 0.81 0.47 -5.11
C LEU A 78 2.23 -0.08 -5.01
N ILE A 79 2.37 -1.35 -4.66
CA ILE A 79 3.65 -2.03 -4.61
C ILE A 79 3.78 -2.89 -5.87
N SER A 80 4.96 -2.84 -6.49
CA SER A 80 5.29 -3.65 -7.65
C SER A 80 6.69 -4.19 -7.57
N ASP A 81 6.84 -5.42 -8.02
CA ASP A 81 8.09 -6.15 -8.14
C ASP A 81 8.09 -6.92 -9.47
N ARG A 82 9.22 -7.56 -9.78
CA ARG A 82 9.40 -8.40 -10.98
C ARG A 82 9.64 -9.87 -10.61
N GLY A 83 9.00 -10.33 -9.53
CA GLY A 83 9.05 -11.72 -9.10
C GLY A 83 8.21 -12.63 -10.00
N ARG A 84 8.31 -13.94 -9.76
CA ARG A 84 7.52 -15.00 -10.44
C ARG A 84 6.00 -14.90 -10.23
N GLY A 85 5.54 -13.93 -9.45
CA GLY A 85 4.18 -13.80 -8.96
C GLY A 85 3.81 -14.77 -7.85
N ILE A 86 2.58 -14.61 -7.33
CA ILE A 86 2.01 -15.47 -6.29
C ILE A 86 1.09 -16.48 -7.01
N ALA A 87 1.26 -17.77 -6.75
CA ALA A 87 0.34 -18.79 -7.26
C ALA A 87 -0.98 -18.78 -6.46
N ASN A 88 -2.11 -19.06 -7.12
CA ASN A 88 -3.44 -19.20 -6.49
C ASN A 88 -3.91 -17.98 -5.67
N VAL A 89 -3.66 -16.76 -6.17
CA VAL A 89 -4.03 -15.50 -5.49
C VAL A 89 -5.52 -15.43 -5.13
N GLU A 90 -6.39 -15.91 -6.01
CA GLU A 90 -7.84 -15.86 -5.79
C GLU A 90 -8.27 -16.70 -4.57
N GLU A 91 -7.66 -17.86 -4.36
CA GLU A 91 -7.92 -18.75 -3.22
C GLU A 91 -7.44 -18.11 -1.91
N LEU A 92 -6.27 -17.47 -1.92
CA LEU A 92 -5.70 -16.78 -0.76
C LEU A 92 -6.55 -15.56 -0.34
N LEU A 93 -7.11 -14.81 -1.29
CA LEU A 93 -7.93 -13.62 -1.01
C LEU A 93 -9.34 -13.97 -0.53
N ALA A 94 -9.92 -15.06 -1.04
CA ALA A 94 -11.28 -15.49 -0.69
C ALA A 94 -11.46 -15.80 0.81
N ASN A 95 -10.39 -16.24 1.48
CA ASN A 95 -10.44 -16.61 2.91
C ASN A 95 -10.27 -15.44 3.89
N HIS A 96 -9.88 -14.24 3.43
CA HIS A 96 -9.45 -13.15 4.31
C HIS A 96 -10.12 -11.79 4.08
N TYR A 97 -11.11 -11.68 3.17
CA TYR A 97 -11.74 -10.39 2.86
C TYR A 97 -12.98 -10.09 3.72
N ARG A 98 -12.85 -9.18 4.71
CA ARG A 98 -13.99 -8.50 5.35
C ARG A 98 -13.74 -6.99 5.39
N PRO A 99 -14.46 -6.17 4.60
CA PRO A 99 -14.31 -4.72 4.67
C PRO A 99 -15.03 -4.18 5.93
N TYR A 100 -14.27 -3.63 6.88
CA TYR A 100 -14.82 -2.93 8.05
C TYR A 100 -14.18 -1.54 8.16
N SER A 101 -14.86 -0.49 7.67
CA SER A 101 -15.00 0.81 8.34
C SER A 101 -15.62 1.87 7.42
N SER A 102 -16.25 2.88 8.04
CA SER A 102 -17.07 3.92 7.41
C SER A 102 -16.38 5.29 7.30
N LYS A 103 -15.06 5.41 7.49
CA LYS A 103 -14.33 6.69 7.36
C LYS A 103 -12.92 6.48 6.80
N GLY A 104 -12.62 7.14 5.67
CA GLY A 104 -11.31 7.14 5.00
C GLY A 104 -10.93 5.76 4.44
N TRP A 105 -11.01 5.60 3.13
CA TRP A 105 -10.69 4.32 2.49
C TRP A 105 -9.23 4.31 2.05
N VAL A 106 -8.50 3.30 2.50
CA VAL A 106 -7.15 2.96 2.04
C VAL A 106 -7.21 1.64 1.29
N SER A 107 -6.45 1.56 0.19
CA SER A 107 -6.30 0.33 -0.59
C SER A 107 -4.83 0.04 -0.79
N ILE A 108 -4.47 -1.24 -0.67
CA ILE A 108 -3.16 -1.73 -1.05
C ILE A 108 -3.36 -2.62 -2.27
N ILE A 109 -2.66 -2.31 -3.34
CA ILE A 109 -2.72 -3.07 -4.59
C ILE A 109 -1.32 -3.62 -4.87
N LEU A 110 -1.24 -4.93 -5.06
CA LEU A 110 -0.06 -5.61 -5.56
C LEU A 110 -0.17 -5.73 -7.09
N ARG A 111 0.85 -5.29 -7.82
CA ARG A 111 0.94 -5.51 -9.27
C ARG A 111 2.30 -6.09 -9.65
N ASN A 112 2.26 -7.26 -10.27
CA ASN A 112 3.44 -7.87 -10.89
C ASN A 112 3.50 -7.38 -12.35
N TRP A 113 4.70 -7.00 -12.82
CA TRP A 113 4.97 -6.66 -14.22
C TRP A 113 6.11 -7.50 -14.76
#